data_AF-A0A5Q6S4W2-F1
#
_entry.id   AF-A0A5Q6S4W2-F1
#
_cell.length_a   1.000
_cell.length_b   1.000
_cell.length_c   1.000
_cell.angle_alpha   90.00
_cell.angle_beta   90.00
_cell.angle_gamma   90.00
#
_symmetry.space_group_name_H-M   'P 1'
#
loop_
_entity.id
_entity.type
_entity.pdbx_description
1 polymer ?
#
loop_
_entity_poly.entity_id
_entity_poly.type
_entity_poly.pdbx_seq_one_letter_code
_entity_poly.pdbx_strand_id
1 'polypeptide(L)' 'MDEDPPEAPEIDDDTVRGLVDWLEATARWLSEEHVVAQTYGHEISGESLENLRLYEDAALLFRETYDLP' A
#
# COMPACT_ATOMS: atom_id res chain seq x y z
N MET A 1 21.75 -6.87 22.38
CA MET A 1 20.39 -7.09 22.90
C MET A 1 19.57 -7.43 21.69
N ASP A 2 19.05 -8.65 21.64
CA ASP A 2 17.99 -9.03 20.71
C ASP A 2 16.73 -8.38 21.28
N GLU A 3 16.45 -7.15 20.82
CA GLU A 3 15.25 -6.43 21.20
C GLU A 3 14.19 -6.85 20.17
N ASP A 4 13.18 -7.59 20.61
CA ASP A 4 12.07 -7.95 19.75
C ASP A 4 11.38 -6.67 19.24
N PRO A 5 10.85 -6.67 18.00
CA PRO A 5 10.08 -5.55 17.50
C PRO A 5 8.89 -5.28 18.43
N PRO A 6 8.46 -4.01 18.57
CA PRO A 6 7.28 -3.71 19.36
C PRO A 6 6.06 -4.44 18.79
N GLU A 7 5.18 -4.88 19.67
CA GLU A 7 3.89 -5.44 19.26
C GLU A 7 3.07 -4.38 18.50
N ALA A 8 2.36 -4.83 17.46
CA ALA A 8 1.42 -3.99 16.74
C ALA A 8 0.27 -3.57 17.67
N PRO A 9 -0.26 -2.34 17.52
CA PRO A 9 -1.40 -1.91 18.31
C PRO A 9 -2.64 -2.76 17.98
N GLU A 10 -3.52 -2.96 18.96
CA GLU A 10 -4.83 -3.55 18.69
C GLU A 10 -5.72 -2.55 17.94
N ILE A 11 -6.19 -2.96 16.76
CA ILE A 11 -7.11 -2.22 15.89
C ILE A 11 -8.23 -3.19 15.50
N ASP A 12 -9.47 -2.72 15.39
CA ASP A 12 -10.58 -3.59 14.98
C ASP A 12 -10.47 -4.05 13.52
N ASP A 13 -10.82 -5.31 13.25
CA ASP A 13 -10.74 -5.93 11.92
C ASP A 13 -11.39 -5.10 10.82
N ASP A 14 -12.53 -4.47 11.09
CA ASP A 14 -13.28 -3.70 10.08
C ASP A 14 -12.54 -2.41 9.72
N THR A 15 -11.92 -1.74 10.69
CA THR A 15 -11.01 -0.61 10.43
C THR A 15 -9.78 -1.05 9.64
N VAL A 16 -9.14 -2.17 10.00
CA VAL A 16 -7.96 -2.65 9.25
C VAL A 16 -8.34 -3.02 7.82
N ARG A 17 -9.45 -3.73 7.61
CA ARG A 17 -9.97 -4.02 6.26
C ARG A 17 -10.24 -2.74 5.47
N GLY A 18 -10.87 -1.75 6.10
CA GLY A 18 -11.12 -0.45 5.45
C GLY A 18 -9.84 0.28 5.05
N LEU A 19 -8.78 0.19 5.88
CA LEU A 19 -7.46 0.74 5.55
C LEU A 19 -6.82 -0.01 4.38
N VAL A 20 -6.85 -1.35 4.39
CA VAL A 20 -6.34 -2.18 3.28
C VAL A 20 -7.08 -1.87 1.98
N ASP A 21 -8.41 -1.83 1.99
CA ASP A 21 -9.23 -1.51 0.83
C ASP A 21 -8.88 -0.12 0.26
N TRP A 22 -8.66 0.86 1.14
CA TRP A 22 -8.24 2.20 0.73
C TRP A 22 -6.84 2.20 0.11
N LEU A 23 -5.85 1.55 0.73
CA LEU A 23 -4.48 1.45 0.22
C LEU A 23 -4.45 0.80 -1.17
N GLU A 24 -5.17 -0.31 -1.35
CA GLU A 24 -5.25 -1.04 -2.63
C GLU A 24 -5.98 -0.24 -3.70
N ALA A 25 -7.06 0.46 -3.33
CA ALA A 25 -7.76 1.35 -4.25
C ALA A 25 -6.86 2.49 -4.72
N THR A 26 -6.05 3.07 -3.83
CA THR A 26 -5.08 4.11 -4.15
C THR A 26 -3.94 3.59 -5.03
N ALA A 27 -3.37 2.42 -4.72
CA ALA A 27 -2.35 1.78 -5.54
C ALA A 27 -2.87 1.52 -6.97
N ARG A 28 -4.08 0.96 -7.09
CA ARG A 28 -4.71 0.74 -8.40
C ARG A 28 -4.89 2.04 -9.18
N TRP A 29 -5.39 3.10 -8.53
CA TRP A 29 -5.56 4.39 -9.18
C TRP A 29 -4.22 4.97 -9.68
N LEU A 30 -3.15 4.90 -8.88
CA LEU A 30 -1.82 5.34 -9.32
C LEU A 30 -1.29 4.52 -10.50
N SER A 31 -1.48 3.20 -10.47
CA SER A 31 -1.10 2.31 -11.56
C SER A 31 -1.84 2.66 -12.86
N GLU A 32 -3.14 2.93 -12.78
CA GLU A 32 -3.95 3.38 -13.92
C GLU A 32 -3.46 4.73 -14.47
N GLU A 33 -3.15 5.71 -13.62
CA GLU A 33 -2.57 6.99 -14.02
C GLU A 33 -1.21 6.80 -14.72
N HIS A 34 -0.37 5.88 -14.24
CA HIS A 34 0.91 5.56 -14.89
C HIS A 34 0.70 4.99 -16.29
N VAL A 35 -0.24 4.07 -16.46
CA VAL A 35 -0.59 3.48 -17.76
C VAL A 35 -1.08 4.57 -18.72
N VAL A 36 -1.94 5.48 -18.24
CA VAL A 36 -2.43 6.62 -19.03
C VAL A 36 -1.28 7.53 -19.44
N ALA A 37 -0.42 7.94 -18.51
CA ALA A 37 0.71 8.81 -18.78
C ALA A 37 1.68 8.19 -19.80
N GLN A 38 2.01 6.90 -19.67
CA GLN A 38 2.85 6.17 -20.62
C GLN A 38 2.20 6.10 -22.02
N THR A 39 0.88 5.91 -22.09
CA THR A 39 0.13 5.88 -23.36
C THR A 39 0.27 7.21 -24.12
N TYR A 40 0.36 8.33 -23.41
CA TYR A 40 0.59 9.67 -23.98
C TYR A 40 2.08 10.03 -24.14
N GLY A 41 2.99 9.09 -23.89
CA GLY A 41 4.43 9.28 -24.06
C GLY A 41 5.12 10.06 -22.93
N HIS A 42 4.47 10.19 -21.78
CA HIS A 42 5.07 10.77 -20.59
C HIS A 42 5.92 9.73 -19.84
N GLU A 43 7.05 10.18 -19.31
CA GLU A 43 7.87 9.38 -18.40
C GLU A 43 7.30 9.45 -16.98
N ILE A 44 7.26 8.31 -16.29
CA ILE A 44 6.83 8.24 -14.89
C ILE A 44 8.00 8.60 -13.99
N SER A 45 7.81 9.54 -13.07
CA SER A 45 8.87 9.91 -12.13
C SER A 45 9.17 8.76 -11.17
N GLY A 46 10.44 8.67 -10.73
CA GLY A 46 10.85 7.69 -9.72
C GLY A 46 10.03 7.80 -8.42
N GLU A 47 9.76 9.03 -7.97
CA GLU A 47 8.90 9.31 -6.82
C GLU A 47 7.48 8.72 -6.98
N SER A 48 6.91 8.77 -8.18
CA SER A 48 5.59 8.22 -8.43
C SER A 48 5.58 6.68 -8.37
N LEU A 49 6.65 6.04 -8.85
CA LEU A 49 6.84 4.59 -8.73
C LEU A 49 7.06 4.17 -7.26
N GLU A 50 7.83 4.95 -6.50
CA GLU A 50 8.04 4.73 -5.07
C GLU A 50 6.74 4.88 -4.28
N ASN A 51 5.92 5.87 -4.62
CA ASN A 51 4.61 6.04 -4.00
C ASN A 51 3.69 4.85 -4.27
N LEU A 52 3.63 4.35 -5.51
CA LEU A 52 2.85 3.15 -5.82
C LEU A 52 3.28 1.96 -4.94
N ARG A 53 4.58 1.68 -4.89
CA ARG A 53 5.14 0.60 -4.05
C ARG A 53 4.81 0.78 -2.57
N LEU A 54 4.89 2.02 -2.07
CA LEU A 54 4.57 2.32 -0.68
C LEU A 54 3.13 1.91 -0.32
N TYR A 55 2.15 2.18 -1.19
CA TYR A 55 0.77 1.78 -0.96
C TYR A 55 0.59 0.25 -1.03
N GLU A 56 1.24 -0.42 -1.98
CA GLU A 56 1.21 -1.88 -2.13
C GLU A 56 1.83 -2.58 -0.91
N ASP A 57 3.03 -2.15 -0.51
CA ASP A 57 3.75 -2.71 0.63
C ASP A 57 3.02 -2.44 1.95
N ALA A 58 2.39 -1.26 2.11
CA ALA A 58 1.57 -0.96 3.27
C ALA A 58 0.35 -1.89 3.35
N ALA A 59 -0.37 -2.11 2.24
CA ALA A 59 -1.52 -3.01 2.22
C ALA A 59 -1.12 -4.44 2.64
N LEU A 60 0.00 -4.93 2.10
CA LEU A 60 0.56 -6.23 2.48
C LEU A 60 0.92 -6.29 3.96
N LEU A 61 1.62 -5.28 4.48
CA LEU A 61 1.99 -5.20 5.89
C LEU A 61 0.77 -5.28 6.81
N PHE A 62 -0.30 -4.54 6.51
CA PHE A 62 -1.53 -4.59 7.29
C PHE A 62 -2.22 -5.96 7.20
N ARG A 63 -2.24 -6.61 6.03
CA ARG A 63 -2.81 -7.96 5.90
C ARG A 63 -2.05 -8.97 6.74
N GLU A 64 -0.72 -8.97 6.67
CA GLU A 64 0.13 -9.89 7.42
C GLU A 64 0.10 -9.63 8.93
N THR A 65 0.11 -8.36 9.34
CA THR A 65 0.16 -7.98 10.77
C THR A 65 -1.12 -8.35 11.51
N TYR A 66 -2.27 -8.26 10.84
CA TYR A 66 -3.59 -8.46 11.45
C TYR A 66 -4.30 -9.73 10.95
N ASP A 67 -3.54 -10.68 10.37
CA ASP A 67 -4.04 -11.97 9.89
C ASP A 67 -5.29 -11.87 8.99
N LEU A 68 -5.34 -10.84 8.12
CA LEU A 68 -6.42 -10.66 7.18
C LEU A 68 -6.26 -11.61 5.96
N PRO A 69 -7.37 -12.10 5.38
CA PRO A 69 -7.32 -12.95 4.18
C PRO A 69 -6.76 -12.22 2.97
#